data_AF-A0AAW9TVC4-F1
#
_entry.id   AF-A0AAW9TVC4-F1
#
_cell.length_a   1.000
_cell.length_b   1.000
_cell.length_c   1.000
_cell.angle_alpha   90.00
_cell.angle_beta   90.00
_cell.angle_gamma   90.00
#
_symmetry.space_group_name_H-M   'P 1'
#
loop_
_entity.id
_entity.type
_entity.pdbx_description
1 polymer ?
#
loop_
_entity_poly.entity_id
_entity_poly.type
_entity_poly.pdbx_seq_one_letter_code
_entity_poly.pdbx_strand_id
1 'polypeptide(L)'
;MTSDAQTNQPKAHKFWMVYGIGQRGPTYQHYSKALAQLEAQRLASLHPEIVFVVLAAVDAYRTDAPAMQRIKIIKPDPADHTVADDGIPF
;
A
#
# COMPACT_ATOMS: atom_id res chain seq x y z
N MET A 1 34.97 -12.96 9.06
CA MET A 1 34.07 -12.50 10.13
C MET A 1 32.93 -11.77 9.44
N THR A 2 31.83 -12.49 9.24
CA THR A 2 30.63 -12.06 8.49
C THR A 2 29.91 -10.97 9.26
N SER A 3 29.65 -9.85 8.59
CA SER A 3 28.87 -8.72 9.06
C SER A 3 27.40 -9.09 9.18
N ASP A 4 26.88 -9.06 10.41
CA ASP A 4 25.44 -9.17 10.69
C ASP A 4 24.73 -7.93 10.12
N ALA A 5 24.02 -8.12 9.01
CA ALA A 5 23.04 -7.15 8.55
C ALA A 5 21.85 -7.19 9.52
N GLN A 6 21.86 -6.28 10.49
CA GLN A 6 20.75 -6.05 11.40
C GLN A 6 19.53 -5.59 10.57
N THR A 7 18.67 -6.54 10.16
CA THR A 7 17.45 -6.22 9.41
C THR A 7 16.53 -5.41 10.31
N ASN A 8 16.44 -4.10 10.09
CA ASN A 8 15.53 -3.21 10.81
C ASN A 8 14.08 -3.56 10.44
N GLN A 9 13.49 -4.53 11.14
CA GLN A 9 12.12 -4.92 10.89
C GLN A 9 11.16 -3.83 11.36
N PRO A 10 10.18 -3.39 10.54
CA PRO A 10 9.14 -2.49 11.01
C PRO A 10 8.33 -3.22 12.08
N LYS A 11 8.32 -2.65 13.29
CA LYS A 11 7.45 -3.09 14.37
C LYS A 11 6.04 -2.62 14.05
N ALA A 12 5.11 -3.55 13.81
CA ALA A 12 3.70 -3.24 13.74
C ALA A 12 3.18 -2.98 15.16
N HIS A 13 2.76 -1.75 15.45
CA HIS A 13 2.14 -1.39 16.72
C HIS A 13 0.62 -1.46 16.62
N LYS A 14 -0.08 -1.78 17.71
CA LYS A 14 -1.53 -1.67 17.76
C LYS A 14 -1.91 -0.20 17.62
N PHE A 15 -2.78 0.09 16.65
CA PHE A 15 -3.33 1.41 16.41
C PHE A 15 -4.84 1.33 16.20
N TRP A 16 -5.49 2.50 16.27
CA TRP A 16 -6.90 2.66 16.01
C TRP A 16 -7.14 3.67 14.90
N MET A 17 -8.21 3.51 14.13
CA MET A 17 -8.60 4.44 13.07
C MET A 17 -10.10 4.71 13.17
N VAL A 18 -10.55 5.84 12.62
CA VAL A 18 -11.96 6.19 12.54
C VAL A 18 -12.41 6.14 11.09
N TYR A 19 -13.37 5.28 10.78
CA TYR A 19 -13.91 5.11 9.42
C TYR A 19 -15.37 5.55 9.37
N GLY A 20 -15.70 6.47 8.47
CA GLY A 20 -17.09 6.79 8.14
C GLY A 20 -17.62 5.79 7.11
N ILE A 21 -18.73 5.11 7.39
CA ILE A 21 -19.30 4.12 6.46
C ILE A 21 -19.64 4.81 5.12
N GLY A 22 -19.13 4.25 4.01
CA GLY A 22 -19.32 4.81 2.67
C GLY A 22 -18.39 5.97 2.31
N GLN A 23 -17.49 6.37 3.21
CA GLN A 23 -16.49 7.41 2.96
C GLN A 23 -15.18 6.83 2.41
N ARG A 24 -14.23 7.71 2.07
CA ARG A 24 -12.87 7.30 1.74
C ARG A 24 -12.21 6.60 2.94
N GLY A 25 -11.23 5.74 2.64
CA GLY A 25 -10.48 5.01 3.66
C GLY A 25 -9.82 5.96 4.67
N PRO A 26 -9.73 5.56 5.96
CA PRO A 26 -9.19 6.42 7.00
C PRO A 26 -7.69 6.63 6.81
N THR A 27 -7.20 7.83 7.16
CA THR A 27 -5.78 8.20 6.94
C THR A 27 -4.99 8.43 8.22
N TYR A 28 -5.68 8.65 9.35
CA TYR A 28 -5.04 8.94 10.63
C TYR A 28 -5.08 7.74 11.58
N GLN A 29 -3.95 7.45 12.21
CA GLN A 29 -3.80 6.40 13.22
C GLN A 29 -3.74 7.03 14.61
N HIS A 30 -4.72 6.69 15.45
CA HIS A 30 -4.71 7.03 16.87
C HIS A 30 -3.90 5.98 17.66
N TYR A 31 -3.12 6.46 18.63
CA TYR A 31 -2.33 5.61 19.52
C TYR A 31 -3.14 4.98 20.66
N SER A 32 -4.41 5.38 20.84
CA SER A 32 -5.29 4.80 21.86
C SER A 32 -6.74 4.71 21.38
N LYS A 33 -7.47 3.72 21.90
CA LYS A 33 -8.90 3.55 21.66
C LYS A 33 -9.70 4.78 22.08
N ALA A 34 -9.38 5.35 23.24
CA ALA A 34 -10.11 6.49 23.80
C ALA A 34 -10.06 7.72 22.88
N LEU A 35 -8.90 8.01 22.29
CA LEU A 35 -8.76 9.10 21.34
C LEU A 35 -9.51 8.85 20.03
N ALA A 36 -9.48 7.62 19.52
CA ALA A 36 -10.27 7.27 18.34
C ALA A 36 -11.78 7.39 18.61
N GLN A 37 -12.23 7.02 19.81
CA GLN A 37 -13.64 7.18 20.21
C GLN A 37 -14.03 8.66 20.31
N LEU A 38 -13.18 9.49 20.91
CA LEU A 38 -13.42 10.94 20.99
C LEU A 38 -13.53 11.54 19.58
N GLU A 39 -12.64 11.15 18.67
CA GLU A 39 -12.67 11.64 17.29
C GLU A 39 -13.91 11.14 16.53
N ALA A 40 -14.30 9.88 16.70
CA ALA A 40 -15.52 9.34 16.11
C ALA A 40 -16.77 10.10 16.60
N GLN A 41 -16.84 10.43 17.89
CA GLN A 41 -17.94 11.24 18.45
C GLN A 41 -17.94 12.66 17.88
N ARG A 42 -16.76 13.29 17.76
CA ARG A 42 -16.62 14.62 17.17
C ARG A 42 -17.11 14.63 15.72
N LEU A 43 -16.68 13.65 14.92
CA LEU A 43 -17.07 13.54 13.51
C LEU A 43 -18.55 13.23 13.34
N ALA A 44 -19.12 12.31 14.14
CA ALA A 44 -20.55 12.01 14.13
C ALA A 44 -21.40 13.24 14.51
N SER A 45 -20.88 14.10 15.38
CA SER A 45 -21.57 15.36 15.74
C SER A 45 -21.57 16.39 14.60
N LEU A 46 -20.56 16.36 13.73
CA LEU A 46 -20.44 17.26 12.58
C LEU A 46 -21.18 16.75 11.34
N HIS A 47 -21.32 15.43 11.22
CA HIS A 47 -21.96 14.76 10.08
C HIS A 47 -22.97 13.72 10.58
N PRO A 48 -24.16 14.15 11.07
CA PRO A 48 -25.15 13.26 11.69
C PRO A 48 -25.68 12.15 10.77
N GLU A 49 -25.59 12.34 9.45
CA GLU A 49 -25.98 11.38 8.43
C GLU A 49 -24.97 10.25 8.22
N ILE A 50 -23.76 10.37 8.78
CA ILE A 50 -22.67 9.40 8.61
C ILE A 50 -22.43 8.64 9.90
N VAL A 51 -22.43 7.31 9.80
CA VAL A 51 -22.02 6.44 10.91
C VAL A 51 -20.50 6.30 10.90
N PHE A 52 -19.85 6.74 11.98
CA PHE A 52 -18.43 6.56 12.20
C PHE A 52 -18.16 5.36 13.12
N VAL A 53 -17.28 4.45 12.68
CA VAL A 53 -16.84 3.27 13.43
C VAL A 53 -15.38 3.37 13.81
N VAL A 54 -15.04 2.84 14.98
CA VAL A 54 -13.64 2.73 15.44
C VAL A 54 -13.09 1.36 15.06
N LEU A 55 -12.03 1.36 14.25
CA LEU A 55 -11.30 0.18 13.82
C LEU A 55 -10.05 0.00 14.67
N ALA A 56 -9.63 -1.23 14.89
CA ALA A 56 -8.37 -1.55 15.58
C ALA A 56 -7.53 -2.48 14.70
N ALA A 57 -6.21 -2.25 14.67
CA ALA A 57 -5.29 -3.25 14.15
C ALA A 57 -5.36 -4.51 15.03
N VAL A 58 -5.72 -5.65 14.42
CA VAL A 58 -5.84 -6.94 15.10
C VAL A 58 -4.71 -7.89 14.71
N ASP A 59 -4.29 -7.88 13.45
CA ASP A 59 -3.24 -8.72 12.89
C ASP A 59 -2.35 -7.90 11.93
N ALA A 60 -1.11 -8.35 11.75
CA ALA A 60 -0.18 -7.78 10.79
C ALA A 60 0.64 -8.90 10.13
N TYR A 61 0.72 -8.88 8.79
CA TYR A 61 1.48 -9.85 8.00
C TYR A 61 2.50 -9.12 7.13
N ARG A 62 3.70 -9.68 7.03
CA ARG A 62 4.74 -9.24 6.10
C ARG A 62 5.26 -10.46 5.35
N THR A 63 5.45 -10.34 4.06
CA THR A 63 6.24 -11.28 3.26
C THR A 63 7.52 -10.57 2.83
N ASP A 64 8.66 -11.25 2.86
CA ASP A 64 9.85 -10.72 2.20
C ASP A 64 9.56 -10.79 0.70
N ALA A 65 9.60 -9.63 0.02
CA ALA A 65 9.16 -9.48 -1.36
C ALA A 65 9.73 -10.59 -2.26
N PRO A 66 8.99 -11.04 -3.30
CA PRO A 66 9.55 -11.99 -4.25
C PRO A 66 10.86 -11.44 -4.80
N ALA A 67 11.89 -12.29 -4.81
CA ALA A 67 13.22 -11.89 -5.25
C ALA A 67 13.14 -11.24 -6.64
N MET A 68 13.69 -10.03 -6.75
CA MET A 68 13.71 -9.31 -8.02
C MET A 68 14.59 -10.07 -9.01
N GLN A 69 13.98 -10.63 -10.04
CA GLN A 69 14.72 -11.32 -11.09
C GLN A 69 15.09 -10.32 -12.19
N ARG A 70 16.40 -10.15 -12.41
CA ARG A 70 16.88 -9.48 -13.60
C ARG A 70 16.68 -10.40 -14.79
N ILE A 71 15.70 -10.09 -15.64
CA ILE A 71 15.52 -10.77 -16.92
C ILE A 71 16.49 -10.12 -17.91
N LYS A 72 17.27 -10.94 -18.63
CA LYS A 72 18.09 -10.43 -19.74
C LYS A 72 17.15 -9.93 -20.83
N ILE A 73 17.26 -8.66 -21.18
CA ILE A 73 16.68 -8.15 -22.42
C ILE A 73 17.53 -8.74 -23.55
N ILE A 74 16.95 -9.68 -24.29
CA ILE A 74 17.56 -10.23 -25.48
C ILE A 74 17.37 -9.17 -26.57
N LYS A 75 18.47 -8.75 -27.21
CA LYS A 75 18.36 -7.90 -28.40
C LYS A 75 17.62 -8.73 -29.46
N PRO A 76 16.52 -8.23 -30.06
CA PRO A 76 15.88 -8.94 -31.17
C PRO A 76 16.93 -9.23 -32.25
N ASP A 77 16.84 -10.39 -32.88
CA ASP A 77 17.76 -10.72 -33.97
C ASP A 77 17.58 -9.64 -35.06
N PRO A 78 18.65 -9.01 -35.57
CA PRO A 78 18.54 -8.18 -36.76
C PRO A 78 17.80 -8.85 -37.93
N ALA A 79 17.81 -10.18 -38.01
CA ALA A 79 17.02 -10.95 -38.98
C ALA A 79 15.50 -11.00 -38.66
N ASP A 80 15.11 -10.82 -37.39
CA ASP A 80 13.69 -10.68 -37.00
C ASP A 80 13.11 -9.33 -37.42
N HIS A 81 13.97 -8.33 -37.65
CA HIS A 81 13.60 -7.10 -38.35
C HIS A 81 13.53 -7.36 -39.86
N THR A 82 12.58 -8.19 -40.28
CA THR A 82 12.05 -8.05 -41.65
C THR A 82 11.22 -6.77 -41.67
N VAL A 83 11.90 -5.64 -41.84
CA VAL A 83 11.26 -4.49 -42.46
C VAL A 83 11.00 -4.96 -43.87
N ALA A 84 9.82 -5.56 -44.09
CA ALA A 84 9.27 -5.58 -45.43
C ALA A 84 9.30 -4.12 -45.85
N ASP A 85 10.10 -3.83 -46.88
CA ASP A 85 10.09 -2.56 -47.56
C ASP A 85 8.70 -2.44 -48.17
N ASP A 86 7.73 -2.00 -47.37
CA ASP A 86 6.32 -1.90 -47.74
C ASP A 86 6.09 -0.77 -48.77
N GLY A 87 7.16 -0.19 -49.32
CA GLY A 87 7.11 0.75 -50.42
C GLY A 87 6.30 2.01 -50.12
N ILE A 88 6.18 2.42 -48.85
CA ILE A 88 5.39 3.58 -48.43
C ILE A 88 6.01 4.85 -49.07
N PRO A 89 5.37 5.47 -50.07
CA PRO A 89 5.89 6.68 -50.69
C PRO A 89 5.54 7.89 -49.81
N PHE A 90 6.48 8.84 -49.72
CA PHE A 90 6.33 10.12 -49.01
C PHE A 90 5.55 11.16 -49.83
#